data_AF-A0A2N0NIN3-F1
#
_entry.id   AF-A0A2N0NIN3-F1
#
_cell.length_a   1.000
_cell.length_b   1.000
_cell.length_c   1.000
_cell.angle_alpha   90.00
_cell.angle_beta   90.00
_cell.angle_gamma   90.00
#
_symmetry.space_group_name_H-M   'P 1'
#
loop_
_entity.id
_entity.type
_entity.pdbx_description
1 polymer ?
#
loop_
_entity_poly.entity_id
_entity_poly.type
_entity_poly.pdbx_seq_one_letter_code
_entity_poly.pdbx_strand_id
1 'polypeptide(L)'
;ILESLLKQDYLALDEIEVWNNLIRWAHAQQPTVNKDPSKWTKDELTLMERTLLRFIPLIRFHDIISEEYYDKVVPYEDLLPKKLKNEIWKFYLVPQVKQIGSLPSRNASALINSKHLALFAGWIDKKDKYLKMIPYEFNLIFRARSFEIDDYEAFQVVKK
;
A
#
# COMPACT_ATOMS: atom_id res chain seq x y z
N ILE A 1 -11.01 13.38 -1.21
CA ILE A 1 -9.81 13.34 -2.09
C ILE A 1 -8.81 12.27 -1.62
N LEU A 2 -8.28 12.33 -0.39
CA LEU A 2 -7.34 11.29 0.10
C LEU A 2 -8.01 9.90 0.16
N GLU A 3 -9.21 9.82 0.74
CA GLU A 3 -9.95 8.57 0.86
C GLU A 3 -10.23 7.90 -0.50
N SER A 4 -10.64 8.69 -1.50
CA SER A 4 -10.87 8.20 -2.86
C SER A 4 -9.58 7.71 -3.51
N LEU A 5 -8.45 8.37 -3.25
CA LEU A 5 -7.14 7.96 -3.79
C LEU A 5 -6.67 6.64 -3.18
N LEU A 6 -6.86 6.44 -1.88
CA LEU A 6 -6.50 5.19 -1.20
C LEU A 6 -7.38 3.99 -1.63
N LYS A 7 -8.63 4.24 -2.05
CA LYS A 7 -9.52 3.20 -2.57
C LYS A 7 -9.18 2.73 -3.98
N GLN A 8 -8.51 3.54 -4.81
CA GLN A 8 -8.16 3.13 -6.18
C GLN A 8 -7.21 1.94 -6.15
N ASP A 9 -7.38 0.94 -7.00
CA ASP A 9 -6.44 -0.20 -7.01
C ASP A 9 -5.12 0.11 -7.75
N TYR A 10 -5.11 1.12 -8.62
CA TYR A 10 -4.01 1.41 -9.55
C TYR A 10 -3.23 2.68 -9.20
N LEU A 11 -2.91 2.82 -7.91
CA LEU A 11 -2.04 3.88 -7.41
C LEU A 11 -0.58 3.42 -7.59
N ALA A 12 0.23 4.23 -8.28
CA ALA A 12 1.63 3.93 -8.59
C ALA A 12 2.57 4.23 -7.40
N LEU A 13 2.23 3.71 -6.22
CA LEU A 13 3.01 3.84 -4.99
C LEU A 13 3.07 2.47 -4.32
N ASP A 14 4.22 2.18 -3.70
CA ASP A 14 4.33 1.00 -2.85
C ASP A 14 3.49 1.23 -1.58
N GLU A 15 2.89 0.18 -1.03
CA GLU A 15 1.95 0.36 0.08
C GLU A 15 2.61 0.97 1.32
N ILE A 16 3.92 0.77 1.49
CA ILE A 16 4.69 1.44 2.54
C ILE A 16 4.80 2.96 2.33
N GLU A 17 4.90 3.42 1.08
CA GLU A 17 4.90 4.84 0.75
C GLU A 17 3.53 5.45 1.01
N VAL A 18 2.46 4.68 0.74
CA VAL A 18 1.08 5.04 1.07
C VAL A 18 0.94 5.24 2.59
N TRP A 19 1.42 4.30 3.39
CA TRP A 19 1.45 4.39 4.86
C TRP A 19 2.20 5.64 5.35
N ASN A 20 3.43 5.84 4.88
CA ASN A 20 4.26 6.98 5.29
C ASN A 20 3.61 8.33 4.94
N ASN A 21 2.99 8.44 3.76
CA ASN A 21 2.28 9.64 3.36
C ASN A 21 1.01 9.88 4.18
N LEU A 22 0.29 8.81 4.56
CA LEU A 22 -0.86 8.89 5.44
C LEU A 22 -0.47 9.40 6.84
N ILE A 23 0.63 8.88 7.41
CA ILE A 23 1.16 9.37 8.70
C ILE A 23 1.58 10.83 8.63
N ARG A 24 2.32 11.23 7.58
CA ARG A 24 2.69 12.63 7.34
C ARG A 24 1.46 13.54 7.24
N TRP A 25 0.42 13.09 6.55
CA TRP A 25 -0.83 13.82 6.43
C TRP A 25 -1.54 13.94 7.79
N ALA A 26 -1.58 12.88 8.59
CA ALA A 26 -2.20 12.91 9.92
C ALA A 26 -1.50 13.91 10.87
N HIS A 27 -0.17 13.94 10.88
CA HIS A 27 0.58 14.97 11.64
C HIS A 27 0.34 16.39 11.12
N ALA A 28 0.13 16.56 9.81
CA ALA A 28 -0.24 17.87 9.27
C ALA A 28 -1.66 18.30 9.69
N GLN A 29 -2.58 17.34 9.92
CA GLN A 29 -3.90 17.63 10.49
C GLN A 29 -3.82 17.92 12.00
N GLN A 30 -2.89 17.27 12.70
CA GLN A 30 -2.73 17.37 14.15
C GLN A 30 -1.34 17.91 14.52
N PRO A 31 -1.06 19.20 14.24
CA PRO A 31 0.28 19.78 14.39
C PRO A 31 0.74 19.87 15.85
N THR A 32 -0.17 19.76 16.82
CA THR A 32 0.14 19.77 18.26
C THR A 32 0.59 18.41 18.78
N VAL A 33 0.37 17.33 18.03
CA VAL A 33 0.76 15.97 18.42
C VAL A 33 2.25 15.78 18.22
N ASN A 34 2.92 15.19 19.21
CA ASN A 34 4.33 14.84 19.10
C ASN A 34 4.61 13.99 17.84
N LYS A 35 5.74 14.24 17.17
CA LYS A 35 6.13 13.43 15.99
C LYS A 35 6.60 12.02 16.34
N ASP A 36 6.98 11.81 17.59
CA ASP A 36 7.44 10.53 18.12
C ASP A 36 6.29 9.81 18.82
N PRO A 37 5.75 8.72 18.24
CA PRO A 37 4.61 8.00 18.81
C PRO A 37 4.86 7.42 20.20
N SER A 38 6.12 7.10 20.51
CA SER A 38 6.49 6.56 21.82
C SER A 38 6.28 7.55 22.98
N LYS A 39 6.11 8.84 22.65
CA LYS A 39 5.92 9.93 23.61
C LYS A 39 4.49 10.44 23.67
N TRP A 40 3.55 9.78 22.98
CA TRP A 40 2.16 10.22 22.96
C TRP A 40 1.50 10.08 24.32
N THR A 41 0.82 11.15 24.72
CA THR A 41 -0.19 11.11 25.76
C THR A 41 -1.43 10.37 25.26
N LYS A 42 -2.31 9.97 26.19
CA LYS A 42 -3.60 9.33 25.84
C LYS A 42 -4.46 10.23 24.95
N ASP A 43 -4.41 11.54 25.15
CA ASP A 43 -5.20 12.50 24.38
C ASP A 43 -4.65 12.64 22.95
N GLU A 44 -3.32 12.69 22.79
CA GLU A 44 -2.67 12.69 21.46
C GLU A 44 -2.94 11.41 20.69
N LEU A 45 -2.86 10.25 21.35
CA LEU A 45 -3.22 8.97 20.75
C LEU A 45 -4.67 8.98 20.27
N THR A 46 -5.61 9.41 21.13
CA THR A 46 -7.04 9.48 20.78
C THR A 46 -7.29 10.41 19.59
N LEU A 47 -6.53 11.51 19.48
CA LEU A 47 -6.64 12.46 18.37
C LEU A 47 -6.15 11.84 17.05
N MET A 48 -5.01 11.13 17.09
CA MET A 48 -4.47 10.41 15.94
C MET A 48 -5.37 9.24 15.52
N GLU A 49 -5.88 8.47 16.47
CA GLU A 49 -6.85 7.38 16.24
C GLU A 49 -8.06 7.91 15.47
N ARG A 50 -8.69 8.98 15.97
CA ARG A 50 -9.86 9.59 15.30
C ARG A 50 -9.55 10.08 13.89
N THR A 51 -8.34 10.59 13.67
CA THR A 51 -7.88 11.09 12.38
C THR A 51 -7.67 9.96 11.38
N LEU A 52 -7.09 8.84 11.83
CA LEU A 52 -6.67 7.72 10.97
C LEU A 52 -7.68 6.58 10.87
N LEU A 53 -8.66 6.51 11.77
CA LEU A 53 -9.62 5.40 11.89
C LEU A 53 -10.26 5.01 10.55
N ARG A 54 -10.68 6.01 9.76
CA ARG A 54 -11.34 5.77 8.46
C ARG A 54 -10.39 5.33 7.34
N PHE A 55 -9.09 5.55 7.51
CA PHE A 55 -8.07 5.29 6.50
C PHE A 55 -7.32 3.98 6.75
N ILE A 56 -7.18 3.55 8.01
CA ILE A 56 -6.53 2.27 8.36
C ILE A 56 -7.09 1.08 7.56
N PRO A 57 -8.42 0.91 7.40
CA PRO A 57 -8.97 -0.19 6.60
C PRO A 57 -8.65 -0.12 5.10
N LEU A 58 -8.16 1.02 4.62
CA LEU A 58 -7.80 1.24 3.21
C LEU A 58 -6.34 0.89 2.90
N ILE A 59 -5.55 0.57 3.93
CA ILE A 59 -4.15 0.18 3.80
C ILE A 59 -4.06 -1.35 3.63
N ARG A 60 -3.35 -1.78 2.59
CA ARG A 60 -3.14 -3.19 2.23
C ARG A 60 -1.90 -3.72 2.95
N PHE A 61 -1.97 -3.92 4.27
CA PHE A 61 -0.82 -4.34 5.08
C PHE A 61 -0.10 -5.61 4.57
N HIS A 62 -0.79 -6.50 3.85
CA HIS A 62 -0.19 -7.68 3.22
C HIS A 62 0.75 -7.37 2.04
N ASP A 63 0.67 -6.15 1.47
CA ASP A 63 1.58 -5.63 0.44
C ASP A 63 2.81 -4.91 1.04
N ILE A 64 2.90 -4.80 2.37
CA ILE A 64 4.07 -4.24 3.06
C ILE A 64 5.01 -5.40 3.44
N ILE A 65 6.29 -5.28 3.11
CA ILE A 65 7.28 -6.30 3.50
C ILE A 65 7.52 -6.28 5.01
N SER A 66 7.83 -7.45 5.60
CA SER A 66 7.91 -7.61 7.06
C SER A 66 8.92 -6.68 7.75
N GLU A 67 10.07 -6.45 7.11
CA GLU A 67 11.10 -5.53 7.62
C GLU A 67 10.57 -4.09 7.71
N GLU A 68 9.90 -3.61 6.66
CA GLU A 68 9.33 -2.26 6.64
C GLU A 68 8.12 -2.11 7.57
N TYR A 69 7.32 -3.16 7.71
CA TYR A 69 6.26 -3.20 8.70
C TYR A 69 6.83 -2.99 10.11
N TYR A 70 7.89 -3.73 10.44
CA TYR A 70 8.55 -3.62 11.74
C TYR A 70 9.12 -2.22 11.98
N ASP A 71 9.80 -1.64 11.00
CA ASP A 71 10.45 -0.34 11.19
C ASP A 71 9.49 0.86 11.18
N LYS A 72 8.44 0.81 10.35
CA LYS A 72 7.62 2.00 10.03
C LYS A 72 6.17 1.90 10.51
N VAL A 73 5.63 0.71 10.71
CA VAL A 73 4.23 0.50 11.14
C VAL A 73 4.14 0.18 12.62
N VAL A 74 5.02 -0.68 13.15
CA VAL A 74 5.03 -1.04 14.59
C VAL A 74 5.12 0.17 15.53
N PRO A 75 5.87 1.25 15.25
CA PRO A 75 5.87 2.43 16.12
C PRO A 75 4.48 3.04 16.33
N TYR A 76 3.54 2.78 15.42
CA TYR A 76 2.17 3.29 15.39
C TYR A 76 1.14 2.19 15.69
N GLU A 77 1.58 1.03 16.19
CA GLU A 77 0.75 -0.17 16.35
C GLU A 77 -0.44 0.06 17.30
N ASP A 78 -0.35 1.01 18.22
CA ASP A 78 -1.46 1.38 19.11
C ASP A 78 -2.66 1.98 18.35
N LEU A 79 -2.43 2.58 17.18
CA LEU A 79 -3.51 3.08 16.32
C LEU A 79 -4.30 1.96 15.63
N LEU A 80 -3.72 0.75 15.54
CA LEU A 80 -4.32 -0.37 14.82
C LEU A 80 -5.30 -1.13 15.73
N PRO A 81 -6.52 -1.44 15.26
CA PRO A 81 -7.44 -2.30 16.00
C PRO A 81 -6.81 -3.65 16.31
N LYS A 82 -7.01 -4.16 17.54
CA LYS A 82 -6.42 -5.44 18.00
C LYS A 82 -6.65 -6.60 17.03
N LYS A 83 -7.86 -6.67 16.43
CA LYS A 83 -8.19 -7.70 15.43
C LYS A 83 -7.28 -7.62 14.21
N LEU A 84 -7.09 -6.41 13.67
CA LEU A 84 -6.25 -6.17 12.49
C LEU A 84 -4.80 -6.52 12.79
N LYS A 85 -4.27 -6.14 13.96
CA LYS A 85 -2.93 -6.53 14.39
C LYS A 85 -2.75 -8.04 14.35
N ASN A 86 -3.66 -8.78 14.97
CA ASN A 86 -3.58 -10.24 14.99
C ASN A 86 -3.63 -10.85 13.59
N GLU A 87 -4.43 -10.29 12.67
CA GLU A 87 -4.47 -10.73 11.27
C GLU A 87 -3.13 -10.48 10.55
N ILE A 88 -2.51 -9.32 10.78
CA ILE A 88 -1.19 -8.98 10.23
C ILE A 88 -0.10 -9.90 10.78
N TRP A 89 -0.06 -10.09 12.10
CA TRP A 89 0.88 -11.01 12.74
C TRP A 89 0.71 -12.43 12.21
N LYS A 90 -0.53 -12.91 12.08
CA LYS A 90 -0.81 -14.24 11.52
C LYS A 90 -0.34 -14.36 10.07
N PHE A 91 -0.47 -13.32 9.26
CA PHE A 91 0.01 -13.31 7.88
C PHE A 91 1.53 -13.49 7.79
N TYR A 92 2.30 -12.75 8.58
CA TYR A 92 3.75 -12.87 8.55
C TYR A 92 4.28 -14.18 9.19
N LEU A 93 3.53 -14.76 10.14
CA LEU A 93 3.96 -15.97 10.86
C LEU A 93 3.44 -17.28 10.25
N VAL A 94 2.32 -17.25 9.52
CA VAL A 94 1.64 -18.46 9.02
C VAL A 94 1.65 -18.47 7.49
N PRO A 95 2.35 -19.43 6.83
CA PRO A 95 2.51 -19.46 5.38
C PRO A 95 1.22 -19.60 4.54
N GLN A 96 0.09 -19.91 5.18
CA GLN A 96 -1.16 -20.22 4.49
C GLN A 96 -2.14 -19.03 4.39
N VAL A 97 -1.85 -17.91 5.06
CA VAL A 97 -2.71 -16.72 4.97
C VAL A 97 -2.35 -15.94 3.71
N LYS A 98 -3.31 -15.79 2.78
CA LYS A 98 -3.06 -15.18 1.47
C LYS A 98 -3.39 -13.69 1.41
N GLN A 99 -4.22 -13.18 2.32
CA GLN A 99 -4.69 -11.78 2.28
C GLN A 99 -5.17 -11.32 3.65
N ILE A 100 -4.96 -10.04 3.95
CA ILE A 100 -5.49 -9.34 5.13
C ILE A 100 -6.49 -8.29 4.65
N GLY A 101 -7.67 -8.23 5.26
CA GLY A 101 -8.71 -7.27 4.90
C GLY A 101 -9.45 -7.62 3.60
N SER A 102 -10.21 -6.66 3.06
CA SER A 102 -11.09 -6.85 1.90
C SER A 102 -10.54 -6.28 0.58
N LEU A 103 -9.50 -5.46 0.63
CA LEU A 103 -8.94 -4.82 -0.57
C LEU A 103 -7.90 -5.72 -1.24
N PRO A 104 -7.94 -5.88 -2.57
CA PRO A 104 -6.93 -6.64 -3.31
C PRO A 104 -5.60 -5.90 -3.32
N SER A 105 -4.52 -6.63 -3.60
CA SER A 105 -3.20 -6.04 -3.78
C SER A 105 -3.20 -4.98 -4.89
N ARG A 106 -2.43 -3.91 -4.74
CA ARG A 106 -2.22 -2.91 -5.83
C ARG A 106 -1.27 -3.41 -6.90
N ASN A 107 -0.51 -4.46 -6.59
CA ASN A 107 0.45 -5.03 -7.50
C ASN A 107 -0.24 -6.01 -8.43
N ALA A 108 -0.01 -5.86 -9.73
CA ALA A 108 -0.54 -6.80 -10.72
C ALA A 108 0.16 -8.16 -10.65
N SER A 109 1.43 -8.18 -10.25
CA SER A 109 2.19 -9.41 -10.01
C SER A 109 3.37 -9.19 -9.06
N ALA A 110 4.06 -10.28 -8.71
CA ALA A 110 5.31 -10.24 -7.94
C ALA A 110 6.50 -9.65 -8.74
N LEU A 111 6.43 -9.63 -10.07
CA LEU A 111 7.49 -9.14 -10.96
C LEU A 111 7.20 -7.70 -11.44
N ILE A 112 5.92 -7.37 -11.62
CA ILE A 112 5.45 -6.10 -12.18
C ILE A 112 4.56 -5.42 -11.15
N ASN A 113 5.16 -4.45 -10.47
CA ASN A 113 4.49 -3.58 -9.51
C ASN A 113 3.82 -2.38 -10.20
N SER A 114 3.11 -1.59 -9.41
CA SER A 114 2.38 -0.41 -9.89
C SER A 114 3.29 0.65 -10.55
N LYS A 115 4.56 0.75 -10.15
CA LYS A 115 5.54 1.68 -10.74
C LYS A 115 5.92 1.27 -12.16
N HIS A 116 6.11 -0.03 -12.43
CA HIS A 116 6.34 -0.56 -13.77
C HIS A 116 5.15 -0.27 -14.69
N LEU A 117 3.91 -0.51 -14.20
CA LEU A 117 2.70 -0.22 -14.96
C LEU A 117 2.53 1.27 -15.26
N ALA A 118 2.89 2.15 -14.32
CA ALA A 118 2.89 3.59 -14.53
C ALA A 118 3.89 4.05 -15.59
N LEU A 119 5.05 3.40 -15.65
CA LEU A 119 6.05 3.65 -16.69
C LEU A 119 5.53 3.21 -18.06
N PHE A 120 4.97 2.00 -18.16
CA PHE A 120 4.37 1.50 -19.40
C PHE A 120 3.22 2.38 -19.88
N ALA A 121 2.36 2.83 -18.97
CA ALA A 121 1.30 3.78 -19.27
C ALA A 121 1.85 5.12 -19.81
N GLY A 122 2.96 5.61 -19.25
CA GLY A 122 3.67 6.78 -19.76
C GLY A 122 4.15 6.58 -21.20
N TRP A 123 4.75 5.43 -21.50
CA TRP A 123 5.21 5.08 -22.85
C TRP A 123 4.05 5.00 -23.87
N ILE A 124 2.92 4.40 -23.49
CA ILE A 124 1.72 4.36 -24.34
C ILE A 124 1.23 5.77 -24.67
N ASP A 125 1.24 6.67 -23.69
CA ASP A 125 0.85 8.08 -23.83
C ASP A 125 1.94 8.95 -24.50
N LYS A 126 3.08 8.36 -24.91
CA LYS A 126 4.27 9.07 -25.43
C LYS A 126 4.79 10.15 -24.46
N LYS A 127 4.66 9.89 -23.16
CA LYS A 127 5.19 10.73 -22.08
C LYS A 127 6.42 10.05 -21.48
N ASP A 128 7.51 10.80 -21.39
CA ASP A 128 8.77 10.33 -20.81
C ASP A 128 8.82 10.48 -19.28
N LYS A 129 7.66 10.38 -18.62
CA LYS A 129 7.50 10.61 -17.17
C LYS A 129 6.55 9.60 -16.56
N TYR A 130 6.86 9.19 -15.33
CA TYR A 130 5.99 8.34 -14.51
C TYR A 130 4.63 8.98 -14.29
N LEU A 131 3.57 8.22 -14.56
CA LEU A 131 2.21 8.62 -14.24
C LEU A 131 1.88 8.25 -12.79
N LYS A 132 1.48 9.24 -11.97
CA LYS A 132 1.07 8.98 -10.57
C LYS A 132 -0.21 8.15 -10.46
N MET A 133 -1.06 8.25 -11.48
CA MET A 133 -2.31 7.52 -11.60
C MET A 133 -2.33 6.84 -12.96
N ILE A 134 -2.64 5.54 -12.97
CA ILE A 134 -2.58 4.72 -14.18
C ILE A 134 -3.96 4.74 -14.85
N PRO A 135 -4.10 5.38 -16.04
CA PRO A 135 -5.39 5.49 -16.73
C PRO A 135 -5.77 4.21 -17.50
N TYR A 136 -4.94 3.18 -17.39
CA TYR A 136 -5.13 1.89 -18.01
C TYR A 136 -5.39 0.81 -16.95
N GLU A 137 -6.01 -0.26 -17.39
CA GLU A 137 -6.11 -1.53 -16.70
C GLU A 137 -5.19 -2.53 -17.40
N PHE A 138 -4.27 -3.11 -16.62
CA PHE A 138 -3.31 -4.10 -17.11
C PHE A 138 -3.74 -5.47 -16.59
N ASN A 139 -4.35 -6.26 -17.47
CA ASN A 139 -4.84 -7.59 -17.16
C ASN A 139 -3.79 -8.62 -17.54
N LEU A 140 -3.23 -9.32 -16.55
CA LEU A 140 -2.26 -10.39 -16.80
C LEU A 140 -2.95 -11.53 -17.57
N ILE A 141 -2.48 -11.78 -18.80
CA ILE A 141 -3.04 -12.84 -19.66
C ILE A 141 -2.09 -14.04 -19.78
N PHE A 142 -0.81 -13.86 -19.49
CA PHE A 142 0.19 -14.93 -19.57
C PHE A 142 1.38 -14.67 -18.65
N ARG A 143 1.86 -15.73 -17.98
CA ARG A 143 3.12 -15.75 -17.22
C ARG A 143 3.90 -16.99 -17.59
N ALA A 144 5.13 -16.81 -18.05
CA ALA A 144 6.11 -17.88 -18.18
C ALA A 144 7.16 -17.73 -17.07
N ARG A 145 7.36 -18.81 -16.32
CA ARG A 145 8.50 -18.96 -15.40
C ARG A 145 9.41 -20.03 -15.96
N SER A 146 10.63 -19.66 -16.33
CA SER A 146 11.65 -20.61 -16.80
C SER A 146 12.73 -20.70 -15.73
N PHE A 147 13.21 -21.91 -15.46
CA PHE A 147 14.34 -22.09 -14.54
C PHE A 147 15.66 -21.66 -15.18
N GLU A 148 15.68 -21.44 -16.50
CA GLU A 148 16.89 -21.17 -17.31
C GLU A 148 16.84 -19.81 -18.05
N ILE A 149 15.70 -19.11 -18.06
CA ILE A 149 15.50 -17.83 -18.78
C ILE A 149 14.80 -16.85 -17.83
N ASP A 150 15.02 -15.54 -18.04
CA ASP A 150 14.29 -14.45 -17.37
C ASP A 150 12.77 -14.72 -17.35
N ASP A 151 12.11 -14.38 -16.24
CA ASP A 151 10.66 -14.49 -16.13
C ASP A 151 9.94 -13.48 -17.05
N TYR A 152 8.88 -13.91 -17.73
CA TYR A 152 8.10 -13.05 -18.64
C TYR A 152 6.62 -12.98 -18.25
N GLU A 153 6.04 -11.79 -18.41
CA GLU A 153 4.61 -11.55 -18.27
C GLU A 153 4.05 -10.75 -19.45
N ALA A 154 2.88 -11.14 -19.94
CA ALA A 154 2.14 -10.43 -20.97
C ALA A 154 0.82 -9.89 -20.40
N PHE A 155 0.50 -8.64 -20.73
CA PHE A 155 -0.72 -7.97 -20.29
C PHE A 155 -1.58 -7.56 -21.46
N GLN A 156 -2.88 -7.78 -21.33
CA GLN A 156 -3.87 -7.06 -22.09
C GLN A 156 -4.08 -5.69 -21.45
N VAL A 157 -3.97 -4.62 -22.25
CA VAL A 157 -4.11 -3.24 -21.76
C VAL A 157 -5.42 -2.66 -22.25
N VAL A 158 -6.26 -2.20 -21.32
CA VAL A 158 -7.56 -1.56 -21.60
C VAL A 158 -7.54 -0.13 -21.05
N LYS A 159 -8.02 0.84 -21.83
CA LYS A 159 -8.16 2.23 -21.36
C LYS A 159 -9.46 2.37 -20.56
N LYS A 160 -9.39 3.03 -19.39
CA LYS A 160 -10.54 3.32 -18.55
C LYS A 160 -11.34 4.52 -19.05
#